data_AF-A0A2G9SKP0-F1
#
_entry.id   AF-A0A2G9SKP0-F1
#
_cell.length_a   1.000
_cell.length_b   1.000
_cell.length_c   1.000
_cell.angle_alpha   90.00
_cell.angle_beta   90.00
_cell.angle_gamma   90.00
#
_symmetry.space_group_name_H-M   'P 1'
#
loop_
_entity.id
_entity.type
_entity.pdbx_description
1 polymer ?
#
loop_
_entity_poly.entity_id
_entity_poly.type
_entity_poly.pdbx_seq_one_letter_code
_entity_poly.pdbx_strand_id
1 'polypeptide(L)'
;PRAGHPSDDSVGNQSAISVSSCSLKRKSDALESPAKKVELLSTKLKDPKMTFDICSCQFVYHYSFETYEQADMMLRNACEQLCPGGYFIGTTPDGFELVKRLEASETSSFENDVYGVTFQEKGNYPIFGCKYDFKLEGVVNVPEFLQYPPASNASLVSNSEEDYEHAKRTKESGKAKMPLGTLSKSEWEATRNELR
;
A
#
# COMPACT_ATOMS: atom_id res chain seq x y z
N PRO A 1 33.69 40.16 -28.04
CA PRO A 1 34.38 38.96 -27.51
C PRO A 1 34.33 38.88 -25.97
N ARG A 2 33.31 38.23 -25.43
CA ARG A 2 33.41 37.10 -24.48
C ARG A 2 32.01 36.75 -23.98
N ALA A 3 31.64 35.50 -24.22
CA ALA A 3 30.50 34.84 -23.60
C ALA A 3 30.69 34.71 -22.08
N GLY A 4 29.59 34.71 -21.34
CA GLY A 4 29.52 34.34 -19.93
C GLY A 4 28.16 33.72 -19.65
N HIS A 5 28.18 32.45 -19.23
CA HIS A 5 27.08 31.51 -19.10
C HIS A 5 25.89 31.98 -18.25
N PRO A 6 24.66 31.47 -18.51
CA PRO A 6 23.63 31.38 -17.49
C PRO A 6 24.08 30.36 -16.45
N SER A 7 24.05 30.76 -15.18
CA SER A 7 24.18 29.89 -14.02
C SER A 7 23.03 28.87 -14.01
N ASP A 8 23.41 27.62 -14.25
CA ASP A 8 22.59 26.43 -14.16
C ASP A 8 22.51 26.03 -12.68
N ASP A 9 21.38 26.31 -12.03
CA ASP A 9 21.11 25.82 -10.68
C ASP A 9 19.68 25.23 -10.64
N SER A 10 19.63 23.97 -10.20
CA SER A 10 18.45 23.16 -9.87
C SER A 10 17.80 22.29 -10.96
N VAL A 11 18.60 21.49 -11.68
CA VAL A 11 18.11 20.15 -12.10
C VAL A 11 18.20 19.24 -10.88
N GLY A 12 17.17 19.29 -10.03
CA GLY A 12 16.99 18.29 -8.98
C GLY A 12 16.83 16.92 -9.62
N ASN A 13 17.72 15.99 -9.26
CA ASN A 13 17.68 14.61 -9.72
C ASN A 13 16.36 13.97 -9.27
N GLN A 14 15.37 13.84 -10.17
CA GLN A 14 14.05 13.29 -9.86
C GLN A 14 14.05 11.76 -9.96
N SER A 15 14.88 11.11 -9.16
CA SER A 15 14.95 9.63 -9.11
C SER A 15 13.82 9.00 -8.29
N ALA A 16 13.00 9.80 -7.60
CA ALA A 16 11.96 9.31 -6.71
C ALA A 16 10.63 10.05 -6.86
N ILE A 17 9.52 9.30 -6.82
CA ILE A 17 8.16 9.82 -6.68
C ILE A 17 7.60 9.47 -5.30
N SER A 18 6.97 10.45 -4.64
CA SER A 18 6.20 10.22 -3.41
C SER A 18 4.72 10.18 -3.75
N VAL A 19 4.10 9.02 -3.54
CA VAL A 19 2.65 8.90 -3.54
C VAL A 19 2.18 9.28 -2.15
N SER A 20 2.05 10.59 -1.94
CA SER A 20 1.32 11.12 -0.79
C SER A 20 -0.18 11.09 -1.11
N SER A 21 -1.01 10.89 -0.11
CA SER A 21 -2.44 11.21 -0.13
C SER A 21 -2.61 12.73 -0.26
N CYS A 22 -2.17 13.30 -1.40
CA CYS A 22 -2.20 14.71 -1.73
C CYS A 22 -3.67 15.14 -1.92
N SER A 23 -4.40 15.17 -0.80
CA SER A 23 -5.73 15.71 -0.51
C SER A 23 -6.22 15.42 0.92
N LEU A 24 -5.48 14.75 1.81
CA LEU A 24 -5.79 14.79 3.26
C LEU A 24 -5.40 16.17 3.80
N LYS A 25 -6.25 17.16 3.47
CA LYS A 25 -6.24 18.50 4.04
C LYS A 25 -6.29 18.36 5.56
N ARG A 26 -5.43 19.14 6.22
CA ARG A 26 -5.40 19.32 7.66
C ARG A 26 -6.83 19.61 8.17
N LYS A 27 -7.17 19.01 9.30
CA LYS A 27 -8.37 19.21 10.13
C LYS A 27 -9.09 20.56 9.90
N SER A 28 -10.30 20.51 9.33
CA SER A 28 -11.47 21.28 9.79
C SER A 28 -12.75 21.02 8.98
N ASP A 29 -12.67 20.52 7.75
CA ASP A 29 -13.85 20.50 6.88
C ASP A 29 -14.30 19.06 6.58
N ALA A 30 -15.06 18.49 7.51
CA ALA A 30 -15.94 17.38 7.18
C ALA A 30 -17.15 17.96 6.43
N LEU A 31 -17.29 17.65 5.15
CA LEU A 31 -18.54 17.22 4.49
C LEU A 31 -18.37 17.27 2.98
N GLU A 32 -18.09 16.11 2.39
CA GLU A 32 -18.61 15.58 1.12
C GLU A 32 -17.67 14.46 0.69
N SER A 33 -18.24 13.30 0.38
CA SER A 33 -17.54 12.19 -0.26
C SER A 33 -17.65 12.42 -1.77
N PRO A 34 -16.70 13.11 -2.43
CA PRO A 34 -16.66 13.04 -3.88
C PRO A 34 -16.32 11.59 -4.20
N ALA A 35 -17.06 10.96 -5.12
CA ALA A 35 -16.61 9.71 -5.72
C ALA A 35 -15.12 9.87 -6.05
N LYS A 36 -14.24 9.18 -5.28
CA LYS A 36 -12.79 9.35 -5.35
C LYS A 36 -12.38 9.06 -6.80
N LYS A 37 -12.07 10.12 -7.55
CA LYS A 37 -11.85 10.02 -8.99
C LYS A 37 -10.64 9.11 -9.23
N VAL A 38 -10.89 7.95 -9.81
CA VAL A 38 -9.88 6.96 -10.18
C VAL A 38 -9.20 7.48 -11.46
N GLU A 39 -8.05 8.14 -11.31
CA GLU A 39 -7.33 8.76 -12.43
C GLU A 39 -5.88 8.28 -12.50
N LEU A 40 -5.36 8.18 -13.73
CA LEU A 40 -3.96 7.89 -14.00
C LEU A 40 -3.08 9.12 -13.77
N LEU A 41 -2.13 9.02 -12.83
CA LEU A 41 -1.20 10.11 -12.49
C LEU A 41 -0.17 10.38 -13.59
N SER A 42 0.14 9.38 -14.43
CA SER A 42 1.04 9.52 -15.59
C SER A 42 0.60 10.64 -16.53
N THR A 43 -0.71 10.84 -16.70
CA THR A 43 -1.29 11.92 -17.53
C THR A 43 -1.06 13.32 -16.96
N LYS A 44 -0.69 13.42 -15.68
CA LYS A 44 -0.46 14.70 -14.97
C LYS A 44 1.03 15.04 -14.84
N LEU A 45 1.92 14.14 -15.26
CA LEU A 45 3.35 14.42 -15.28
C LEU A 45 3.66 15.47 -16.34
N LYS A 46 4.66 16.33 -16.07
CA LYS A 46 5.12 17.33 -17.04
C LYS A 46 5.61 16.68 -18.33
N ASP A 47 6.26 15.52 -18.19
CA ASP A 47 6.60 14.63 -19.29
C ASP A 47 5.94 13.26 -19.03
N PRO A 48 5.00 12.81 -19.89
CA PRO A 48 4.37 11.50 -19.77
C PRO A 48 5.32 10.30 -19.91
N LYS A 49 6.56 10.52 -20.39
CA LYS A 49 7.61 9.50 -20.50
C LYS A 49 8.58 9.51 -19.32
N MET A 50 8.35 10.37 -18.33
CA MET A 50 9.20 10.47 -17.16
C MET A 50 9.09 9.22 -16.30
N THR A 51 10.22 8.57 -16.04
CA THR A 51 10.32 7.36 -15.25
C THR A 51 11.09 7.60 -13.95
N PHE A 52 10.91 6.72 -12.97
CA PHE A 52 11.50 6.82 -11.64
C PHE A 52 12.20 5.52 -11.25
N ASP A 53 13.30 5.63 -10.51
CA ASP A 53 13.97 4.47 -9.92
C ASP A 53 13.24 3.97 -8.67
N ILE A 54 12.61 4.89 -7.92
CA ILE A 54 11.92 4.59 -6.66
C ILE A 54 10.55 5.27 -6.61
N CYS A 55 9.54 4.52 -6.18
CA CYS A 55 8.23 5.02 -5.81
C CYS A 55 7.99 4.73 -4.32
N SER A 56 7.72 5.77 -3.53
CA SER A 56 7.49 5.66 -2.09
C SER A 56 6.04 5.97 -1.73
N CYS A 57 5.37 5.07 -1.01
CA CYS A 57 3.98 5.21 -0.56
C CYS A 57 3.86 4.93 0.95
N GLN A 58 3.97 5.97 1.77
CA GLN A 58 4.08 5.83 3.22
C GLN A 58 2.73 6.10 3.90
N PHE A 59 2.16 5.10 4.57
CA PHE A 59 0.86 5.20 5.28
C PHE A 59 -0.30 5.70 4.42
N VAL A 60 -0.27 5.40 3.12
CA VAL A 60 -1.31 5.84 2.15
C VAL A 60 -1.96 4.65 1.45
N TYR A 61 -1.23 3.55 1.34
CA TYR A 61 -1.61 2.41 0.50
C TYR A 61 -2.98 1.82 0.86
N HIS A 62 -3.26 1.68 2.16
CA HIS A 62 -4.51 1.12 2.68
C HIS A 62 -5.77 1.95 2.34
N TYR A 63 -5.67 3.24 2.01
CA TYR A 63 -6.84 4.05 1.64
C TYR A 63 -7.47 3.66 0.29
N SER A 64 -6.75 2.92 -0.55
CA SER A 64 -7.27 2.47 -1.84
C SER A 64 -8.07 1.18 -1.76
N PHE A 65 -8.09 0.50 -0.60
CA PHE A 65 -8.72 -0.82 -0.45
C PHE A 65 -10.25 -0.75 -0.27
N GLU A 66 -10.85 0.40 -0.52
CA GLU A 66 -12.30 0.57 -0.54
C GLU A 66 -12.95 -0.22 -1.68
N THR A 67 -12.37 -0.19 -2.89
CA THR A 67 -12.76 -1.07 -4.01
C THR A 67 -11.54 -1.66 -4.72
N TYR A 68 -11.76 -2.72 -5.49
CA TYR A 68 -10.73 -3.32 -6.35
C TYR A 68 -10.17 -2.30 -7.35
N GLU A 69 -11.04 -1.52 -8.00
CA GLU A 69 -10.66 -0.56 -9.03
C GLU A 69 -9.75 0.54 -8.47
N GLN A 70 -9.99 0.97 -7.23
CA GLN A 70 -9.15 1.94 -6.56
C GLN A 70 -7.78 1.36 -6.20
N ALA A 71 -7.73 0.12 -5.71
CA ALA A 71 -6.48 -0.57 -5.40
C ALA A 71 -5.64 -0.84 -6.66
N ASP A 72 -6.27 -1.34 -7.73
CA ASP A 72 -5.64 -1.56 -9.03
C ASP A 72 -5.07 -0.24 -9.59
N MET A 73 -5.86 0.84 -9.57
CA MET A 73 -5.40 2.14 -10.04
C MET A 73 -4.25 2.70 -9.20
N MET A 74 -4.28 2.54 -7.87
CA MET A 74 -3.18 3.03 -7.03
C MET A 74 -1.88 2.27 -7.29
N LEU A 75 -1.94 0.95 -7.47
CA LEU A 75 -0.78 0.15 -7.87
C LEU A 75 -0.28 0.52 -9.27
N ARG A 76 -1.16 0.72 -10.25
CA ARG A 76 -0.78 1.22 -11.57
C ARG A 76 -0.06 2.57 -11.46
N ASN A 77 -0.64 3.51 -10.73
CA ASN A 77 -0.04 4.83 -10.49
C ASN A 77 1.32 4.76 -9.80
N ALA A 78 1.52 3.79 -8.92
CA ALA A 78 2.77 3.62 -8.20
C ALA A 78 3.86 2.95 -9.04
N CYS A 79 3.48 2.01 -9.91
CA CYS A 79 4.43 1.10 -10.57
C CYS A 79 4.63 1.37 -12.07
N GLU A 80 3.65 1.96 -12.79
CA GLU A 80 3.68 2.07 -14.26
C GLU A 80 4.82 2.97 -14.77
N GLN A 81 5.23 3.95 -13.96
CA GLN A 81 6.34 4.86 -14.29
C GLN A 81 7.66 4.46 -13.62
N LEU A 82 7.74 3.26 -13.03
CA LEU A 82 9.03 2.76 -12.57
C LEU A 82 9.87 2.30 -13.76
N CYS A 83 11.16 2.66 -13.74
CA CYS A 83 12.15 2.05 -14.62
C CYS A 83 12.15 0.53 -14.44
N PRO A 84 12.52 -0.26 -15.46
CA PRO A 84 12.85 -1.67 -15.26
C PRO A 84 13.89 -1.83 -14.14
N GLY A 85 13.58 -2.63 -13.12
CA GLY A 85 14.41 -2.79 -11.92
C GLY A 85 14.20 -1.72 -10.82
N GLY A 86 13.26 -0.79 -11.02
CA GLY A 86 12.87 0.18 -10.00
C GLY A 86 12.06 -0.44 -8.87
N TYR A 87 12.01 0.26 -7.73
CA TYR A 87 11.40 -0.24 -6.49
C TYR A 87 10.16 0.56 -6.08
N PHE A 88 9.09 -0.17 -5.77
CA PHE A 88 7.98 0.37 -4.97
C PHE A 88 8.21 0.04 -3.50
N ILE A 89 8.23 1.06 -2.64
CA ILE A 89 8.43 0.93 -1.20
C ILE A 89 7.23 1.53 -0.47
N GLY A 90 6.47 0.68 0.21
CA GLY A 90 5.28 1.07 0.95
C GLY A 90 5.35 0.75 2.44
N THR A 91 4.69 1.57 3.26
CA THR A 91 4.37 1.24 4.66
C THR A 91 2.87 1.33 4.88
N THR A 92 2.33 0.42 5.67
CA THR A 92 0.89 0.23 5.88
C THR A 92 0.66 -0.38 7.27
N PRO A 93 -0.50 -0.12 7.93
CA PRO A 93 -0.88 -0.83 9.14
C PRO A 93 -0.89 -2.36 8.94
N ASP A 94 -0.46 -3.10 9.96
CA ASP A 94 -0.46 -4.57 9.92
C ASP A 94 -1.88 -5.13 10.13
N GLY A 95 -2.55 -5.49 9.03
CA GLY A 95 -3.91 -6.01 9.06
C GLY A 95 -4.09 -7.28 9.90
N PHE A 96 -3.07 -8.14 10.00
CA PHE A 96 -3.15 -9.32 10.85
C PHE A 96 -3.21 -8.95 12.32
N GLU A 97 -2.36 -8.02 12.76
CA GLU A 97 -2.37 -7.55 14.14
C GLU A 97 -3.66 -6.81 14.47
N LEU A 98 -4.22 -6.04 13.52
CA LEU A 98 -5.53 -5.39 13.69
C LEU A 98 -6.65 -6.41 13.92
N VAL A 99 -6.76 -7.41 13.05
CA VAL A 99 -7.79 -8.46 13.18
C VAL A 99 -7.56 -9.29 14.43
N LYS A 100 -6.33 -9.67 14.75
CA LYS A 100 -6.01 -10.43 15.96
C LYS A 100 -6.45 -9.72 17.24
N ARG A 101 -6.21 -8.40 17.34
CA ARG A 101 -6.66 -7.60 18.49
C ARG A 101 -8.18 -7.45 18.52
N LEU A 102 -8.79 -7.21 17.36
CA LEU A 102 -10.24 -7.15 17.22
C LEU A 102 -10.91 -8.45 17.66
N GLU A 103 -10.39 -9.60 17.22
CA GLU A 103 -10.92 -10.92 17.57
C GLU A 103 -10.84 -11.21 19.07
N ALA A 104 -9.78 -10.73 19.75
CA ALA A 104 -9.63 -10.83 21.20
C ALA A 104 -10.54 -9.86 21.98
N SER A 105 -11.10 -8.83 21.36
CA SER A 105 -12.00 -7.86 22.00
C SER A 105 -13.43 -8.40 22.10
N GLU A 106 -14.19 -8.00 23.13
CA GLU A 106 -15.62 -8.31 23.22
C GLU A 106 -16.48 -7.45 22.26
N THR A 107 -15.91 -6.36 21.73
CA THR A 107 -16.59 -5.40 20.87
C THR A 107 -15.93 -5.33 19.48
N SER A 108 -16.50 -4.56 18.57
CA SER A 108 -15.89 -4.24 17.26
C SER A 108 -14.77 -3.19 17.35
N SER A 109 -14.18 -2.99 18.54
CA SER A 109 -13.17 -1.96 18.78
C SER A 109 -12.11 -2.39 19.77
N PHE A 110 -10.93 -1.78 19.66
CA PHE A 110 -9.86 -1.87 20.65
C PHE A 110 -9.07 -0.56 20.66
N GLU A 111 -8.60 -0.14 21.83
CA GLU A 111 -7.90 1.14 22.00
C GLU A 111 -6.94 1.11 23.18
N ASN A 112 -6.07 2.13 23.23
CA ASN A 112 -5.24 2.48 24.38
C ASN A 112 -5.12 4.01 24.47
N ASP A 113 -4.26 4.50 25.36
CA ASP A 113 -4.08 5.94 25.58
C ASP A 113 -3.62 6.73 24.33
N VAL A 114 -3.06 6.05 23.32
CA VAL A 114 -2.45 6.70 22.13
C VAL A 114 -3.35 6.59 20.90
N TYR A 115 -3.98 5.44 20.67
CA TYR A 115 -4.77 5.18 19.47
C TYR A 115 -5.98 4.29 19.75
N GLY A 116 -6.98 4.39 18.88
CA GLY A 116 -8.17 3.55 18.89
C GLY A 116 -8.53 3.09 17.49
N VAL A 117 -9.07 1.88 17.40
CA VAL A 117 -9.53 1.26 16.16
C VAL A 117 -10.95 0.78 16.33
N THR A 118 -11.83 1.11 15.39
CA THR A 118 -13.22 0.65 15.40
C THR A 118 -13.60 0.12 14.03
N PHE A 119 -13.85 -1.17 13.93
CA PHE A 119 -14.30 -1.83 12.70
C PHE A 119 -15.81 -1.66 12.50
N GLN A 120 -16.23 -1.56 11.24
CA GLN A 120 -17.67 -1.55 10.92
C GLN A 120 -18.35 -2.89 11.24
N GLU A 121 -17.65 -4.00 10.97
CA GLU A 121 -18.13 -5.35 11.21
C GLU A 121 -16.98 -6.24 11.72
N LYS A 122 -17.26 -7.06 12.72
CA LYS A 122 -16.33 -8.07 13.27
C LYS A 122 -16.70 -9.44 12.74
N GLY A 123 -15.69 -10.26 12.39
CA GLY A 123 -15.86 -11.63 11.88
C GLY A 123 -16.09 -11.72 10.37
N ASN A 124 -16.26 -10.59 9.68
CA ASN A 124 -16.34 -10.50 8.23
C ASN A 124 -15.29 -9.51 7.71
N TYR A 125 -14.27 -10.02 7.04
CA TYR A 125 -13.11 -9.23 6.58
C TYR A 125 -12.95 -9.38 5.06
N PRO A 126 -13.82 -8.73 4.25
CA PRO A 126 -13.69 -8.79 2.80
C PRO A 126 -12.38 -8.13 2.34
N ILE A 127 -11.80 -8.64 1.26
CA ILE A 127 -10.52 -8.14 0.72
C ILE A 127 -10.61 -6.65 0.35
N PHE A 128 -11.77 -6.19 -0.12
CA PHE A 128 -12.06 -4.80 -0.42
C PHE A 128 -13.26 -4.32 0.38
N GLY A 129 -13.25 -3.04 0.77
CA GLY A 129 -14.34 -2.41 1.52
C GLY A 129 -14.37 -2.75 3.01
N CYS A 130 -13.43 -3.55 3.52
CA CYS A 130 -13.33 -3.82 4.96
C CYS A 130 -12.85 -2.57 5.70
N LYS A 131 -13.80 -1.73 6.10
CA LYS A 131 -13.53 -0.41 6.67
C LYS A 131 -13.39 -0.46 8.20
N TYR A 132 -12.42 0.30 8.70
CA TYR A 132 -12.27 0.64 10.11
C TYR A 132 -11.95 2.12 10.26
N ASP A 133 -12.38 2.73 11.36
CA ASP A 133 -11.98 4.08 11.71
C ASP A 133 -10.73 3.99 12.61
N PHE A 134 -9.65 4.66 12.18
CA PHE A 134 -8.41 4.78 12.92
C PHE A 134 -8.35 6.15 13.61
N LYS A 135 -8.18 6.13 14.93
CA LYS A 135 -8.02 7.31 15.78
C LYS A 135 -6.62 7.34 16.34
N LEU A 136 -5.93 8.47 16.20
CA LEU A 136 -4.64 8.73 16.83
C LEU A 136 -4.77 10.03 17.63
N GLU A 137 -4.48 9.97 18.93
CA GLU A 137 -4.66 11.08 19.85
C GLU A 137 -3.99 12.36 19.32
N GLY A 138 -4.74 13.46 19.28
CA GLY A 138 -4.21 14.75 18.80
C GLY A 138 -3.95 14.85 17.29
N VAL A 139 -3.97 13.75 16.53
CA VAL A 139 -3.53 13.73 15.13
C VAL A 139 -4.68 13.54 14.15
N VAL A 140 -5.38 12.41 14.15
CA VAL A 140 -6.36 12.05 13.11
C VAL A 140 -7.50 11.19 13.64
N ASN A 141 -8.66 11.29 12.99
CA ASN A 141 -9.75 10.32 13.03
C ASN A 141 -10.18 10.11 11.58
N VAL A 142 -9.73 9.03 10.96
CA VAL A 142 -9.87 8.81 9.51
C VAL A 142 -10.36 7.40 9.20
N PRO A 143 -11.20 7.24 8.18
CA PRO A 143 -11.59 5.92 7.71
C PRO A 143 -10.44 5.29 6.91
N GLU A 144 -10.10 4.07 7.28
CA GLU A 144 -9.08 3.23 6.66
C GLU A 144 -9.69 1.91 6.19
N PHE A 145 -8.99 1.21 5.30
CA PHE A 145 -9.44 -0.08 4.78
C PHE A 145 -8.41 -1.15 5.07
N LEU A 146 -8.89 -2.29 5.55
CA LEU A 146 -8.06 -3.40 5.96
C LEU A 146 -7.42 -4.03 4.72
N GLN A 147 -6.12 -3.81 4.59
CA GLN A 147 -5.28 -4.60 3.72
C GLN A 147 -4.87 -5.83 4.52
N TYR A 148 -5.38 -7.03 4.18
CA TYR A 148 -5.05 -8.34 4.81
C TYR A 148 -5.88 -8.68 6.07
N PRO A 149 -6.38 -9.93 6.24
CA PRO A 149 -5.61 -11.19 6.20
C PRO A 149 -5.74 -11.94 4.87
N PRO A 150 -4.99 -13.05 4.62
CA PRO A 150 -5.44 -13.97 3.59
C PRO A 150 -6.82 -14.41 4.04
N ALA A 151 -7.75 -14.53 3.10
CA ALA A 151 -8.97 -15.24 3.41
C ALA A 151 -8.56 -16.57 4.05
N SER A 152 -9.15 -16.97 5.19
CA SER A 152 -8.80 -18.23 5.85
C SER A 152 -9.12 -19.45 4.96
N ASN A 153 -9.85 -19.22 3.87
CA ASN A 153 -10.12 -20.13 2.75
C ASN A 153 -9.36 -19.76 1.45
N ALA A 154 -8.41 -18.83 1.49
CA ALA A 154 -7.60 -18.45 0.34
C ALA A 154 -6.82 -19.68 -0.11
N SER A 155 -7.14 -20.14 -1.31
CA SER A 155 -6.40 -21.22 -1.95
C SER A 155 -5.13 -20.64 -2.55
N LEU A 156 -4.09 -21.46 -2.61
CA LEU A 156 -2.90 -21.11 -3.37
C LEU A 156 -3.31 -20.84 -4.83
N VAL A 157 -2.83 -19.74 -5.39
CA VAL A 157 -3.09 -19.36 -6.79
C VAL A 157 -2.52 -20.40 -7.75
N SER A 158 -1.41 -21.04 -7.36
CA SER A 158 -0.81 -22.15 -8.07
C SER A 158 -0.97 -23.46 -7.28
N ASN A 159 -1.13 -24.56 -8.00
CA ASN A 159 -1.07 -25.90 -7.42
C ASN A 159 0.33 -26.52 -7.48
N SER A 160 1.32 -25.81 -8.05
CA SER A 160 2.71 -26.27 -8.11
C SER A 160 3.41 -26.03 -6.77
N GLU A 161 3.97 -27.08 -6.17
CA GLU A 161 4.71 -26.94 -4.92
C GLU A 161 6.00 -26.11 -5.09
N GLU A 162 6.60 -26.14 -6.28
CA GLU A 162 7.82 -25.40 -6.62
C GLU A 162 7.61 -23.89 -6.49
N ASP A 163 6.38 -23.42 -6.71
CA ASP A 163 6.03 -22.00 -6.65
C ASP A 163 6.14 -21.42 -5.24
N TYR A 164 6.12 -22.28 -4.22
CA TYR A 164 6.07 -21.90 -2.81
C TYR A 164 7.24 -22.45 -2.00
N GLU A 165 8.29 -23.00 -2.64
CA GLU A 165 9.47 -23.50 -1.95
C GLU A 165 10.10 -22.48 -1.01
N HIS A 166 10.13 -21.20 -1.42
CA HIS A 166 10.69 -20.12 -0.61
C HIS A 166 9.88 -19.90 0.68
N ALA A 167 8.56 -19.99 0.60
CA ALA A 167 7.67 -19.91 1.76
C ALA A 167 7.84 -21.14 2.67
N LYS A 168 7.95 -22.34 2.08
CA LYS A 168 8.25 -23.59 2.83
C LYS A 168 9.59 -23.47 3.58
N ARG A 169 10.67 -23.07 2.90
CA ARG A 169 12.00 -22.84 3.52
C ARG A 169 11.94 -21.81 4.65
N THR A 170 11.21 -20.71 4.45
CA THR A 170 11.08 -19.65 5.46
C THR A 170 10.29 -20.14 6.69
N LYS A 171 9.21 -20.91 6.46
CA LYS A 171 8.44 -21.57 7.52
C LYS A 171 9.30 -22.57 8.31
N GLU A 172 10.04 -23.44 7.62
CA GLU A 172 10.92 -24.46 8.21
C GLU A 172 12.09 -23.84 9.00
N SER A 173 12.57 -22.67 8.59
CA SER A 173 13.63 -21.95 9.30
C SER A 173 13.21 -21.40 10.67
N GLY A 174 11.92 -21.45 11.02
CA GLY A 174 11.37 -20.91 12.27
C GLY A 174 11.35 -19.39 12.35
N LYS A 175 11.74 -18.69 11.28
CA LYS A 175 11.80 -17.21 11.23
C LYS A 175 10.46 -16.57 10.85
N ALA A 176 9.52 -17.34 10.31
CA ALA A 176 8.20 -16.85 9.93
C ALA A 176 7.24 -16.80 11.11
N LYS A 177 6.51 -15.69 11.24
CA LYS A 177 5.26 -15.65 12.01
C LYS A 177 4.12 -16.18 11.14
N MET A 178 3.32 -17.08 11.69
CA MET A 178 2.17 -17.67 10.98
C MET A 178 0.86 -16.92 11.34
N PRO A 179 -0.11 -16.84 10.41
CA PRO A 179 -0.11 -17.38 9.05
C PRO A 179 0.83 -16.62 8.11
N LEU A 180 1.56 -17.35 7.27
CA LEU A 180 2.50 -16.78 6.29
C LEU A 180 1.80 -16.59 4.94
N GLY A 181 1.56 -15.34 4.56
CA GLY A 181 1.20 -15.00 3.18
C GLY A 181 2.41 -15.13 2.26
N THR A 182 2.20 -15.57 1.03
CA THR A 182 3.26 -15.72 0.02
C THR A 182 2.73 -15.46 -1.38
N LEU A 183 3.61 -14.97 -2.25
CA LEU A 183 3.38 -14.95 -3.69
C LEU A 183 3.78 -16.32 -4.28
N SER A 184 3.24 -16.68 -5.44
CA SER A 184 3.77 -17.77 -6.27
C SER A 184 5.13 -17.38 -6.86
N LYS A 185 5.92 -18.36 -7.31
CA LYS A 185 7.22 -18.11 -7.94
C LYS A 185 7.12 -17.24 -9.19
N SER A 186 6.09 -17.38 -10.02
CA SER A 186 5.90 -16.52 -11.20
C SER A 186 5.60 -15.07 -10.81
N GLU A 187 4.79 -14.84 -9.77
CA GLU A 187 4.57 -13.49 -9.19
C GLU A 187 5.86 -12.94 -8.55
N TRP A 188 6.64 -13.81 -7.91
CA TRP A 188 7.96 -13.47 -7.38
C TRP A 188 8.95 -13.13 -8.50
N GLU A 189 8.96 -13.87 -9.60
CA GLU A 189 9.84 -13.64 -10.75
C GLU A 189 9.44 -12.37 -11.50
N ALA A 190 8.14 -12.11 -11.64
CA ALA A 190 7.61 -10.87 -12.21
C ALA A 190 8.03 -9.63 -11.41
N THR A 191 8.20 -9.76 -10.09
CA THR A 191 8.72 -8.70 -9.22
C THR A 191 10.25 -8.67 -9.13
N ARG A 192 10.94 -9.76 -9.52
CA ARG A 192 12.40 -9.90 -9.38
C ARG A 192 13.20 -9.61 -10.64
N ASN A 193 12.58 -9.26 -11.78
CA ASN A 193 13.21 -9.14 -13.10
C ASN A 193 14.75 -9.12 -13.09
N GLU A 194 15.33 -10.26 -13.45
CA GLU A 194 16.76 -10.50 -13.46
C GLU A 194 17.47 -9.48 -14.35
N LEU A 195 18.34 -8.69 -13.72
CA LEU A 195 19.48 -8.03 -14.36
C LEU A 195 20.20 -9.06 -15.24
N ARG A 196 20.17 -8.85 -16.55
CA ARG A 196 21.20 -9.35 -17.46
C ARG A 196 22.33 -8.35 -17.56
#